data_AF-X0VVE8-F1
#
_entry.id   AF-X0VVE8-F1
#
_cell.length_a   1.000
_cell.length_b   1.000
_cell.length_c   1.000
_cell.angle_alpha   90.00
_cell.angle_beta   90.00
_cell.angle_gamma   90.00
#
_symmetry.space_group_name_H-M   'P 1'
#
loop_
_entity.id
_entity.type
_entity.pdbx_description
1 polymer ?
#
loop_
_entity_poly.entity_id
_entity_poly.type
_entity_poly.pdbx_seq_one_letter_code
_entity_poly.pdbx_strand_id
1 'polypeptide(L)'
;MAEWIEEAAEADDHAAADEHRQVYDRLVNIFDELVEVFADEQMSCDDLISIIDSAFSQLTLAFIPPSLDQVLVGAIERSRHPDLKAVFLIGATQKQFPAPVAFDG
;
A
#
# COMPACT_ATOMS: atom_id res chain seq x y z
N MET A 1 -18.15 6.90 -3.82
CA MET A 1 -16.75 7.32 -4.03
C MET A 1 -16.64 8.69 -4.66
N ALA A 2 -17.32 9.01 -5.78
CA ALA A 2 -17.32 10.39 -6.30
C ALA A 2 -17.78 11.42 -5.25
N GLU A 3 -18.86 11.11 -4.53
CA GLU A 3 -19.36 11.93 -3.41
C GLU A 3 -18.33 12.13 -2.29
N TRP A 4 -17.60 11.08 -1.88
CA TRP A 4 -16.54 11.21 -0.86
C TRP A 4 -15.33 12.04 -1.31
N ILE A 5 -15.01 12.01 -2.61
CA ILE A 5 -13.96 12.87 -3.18
C ILE A 5 -14.41 14.34 -3.16
N GLU A 6 -15.67 14.60 -3.51
CA GLU A 6 -16.26 15.94 -3.49
C GLU A 6 -16.34 16.49 -2.06
N GLU A 7 -16.84 15.71 -1.10
CA GLU A 7 -16.90 16.09 0.32
C GLU A 7 -15.52 16.41 0.91
N ALA A 8 -14.50 15.59 0.61
CA ALA A 8 -13.14 15.85 1.07
C ALA A 8 -12.54 17.11 0.45
N ALA A 9 -12.82 17.37 -0.84
CA ALA A 9 -12.39 18.58 -1.53
C ALA A 9 -13.08 19.84 -0.98
N GLU A 10 -14.38 19.76 -0.66
CA GLU A 10 -15.13 20.85 -0.01
C GLU A 10 -14.62 21.13 1.41
N ALA A 11 -14.08 20.13 2.09
CA ALA A 11 -13.45 20.24 3.40
C ALA A 11 -11.99 20.73 3.38
N ASP A 12 -11.43 21.05 2.19
CA ASP A 12 -10.02 21.42 1.98
C ASP A 12 -9.02 20.30 2.39
N ASP A 13 -9.50 19.05 2.47
CA ASP A 13 -8.70 17.86 2.75
C ASP A 13 -8.30 17.16 1.44
N HIS A 14 -7.34 17.77 0.75
CA HIS A 14 -6.84 17.26 -0.52
C HIS A 14 -6.18 15.88 -0.39
N ALA A 15 -5.60 15.57 0.78
CA ALA A 15 -4.96 14.28 1.01
C ALA A 15 -6.01 13.15 1.03
N ALA A 16 -7.12 13.35 1.73
CA ALA A 16 -8.23 12.40 1.75
C ALA A 16 -8.87 12.25 0.36
N ALA A 17 -9.06 13.36 -0.38
CA ALA A 17 -9.60 13.31 -1.74
C ALA A 17 -8.71 12.49 -2.70
N ASP A 18 -7.39 12.65 -2.61
CA ASP A 18 -6.44 11.88 -3.41
C ASP A 18 -6.37 10.40 -2.97
N GLU A 19 -6.48 10.11 -1.67
CA GLU A 19 -6.56 8.75 -1.16
C GLU A 19 -7.80 8.02 -1.73
N HIS A 20 -8.98 8.65 -1.67
CA HIS A 20 -10.21 8.10 -2.22
C HIS A 20 -10.11 7.83 -3.73
N ARG A 21 -9.46 8.74 -4.48
CA ARG A 21 -9.22 8.53 -5.91
C ARG A 21 -8.31 7.33 -6.16
N GLN A 22 -7.19 7.24 -5.44
CA GLN A 22 -6.23 6.13 -5.59
C GLN A 22 -6.85 4.76 -5.26
N VAL A 23 -7.69 4.68 -4.22
CA VAL A 23 -8.43 3.46 -3.89
C VAL A 23 -9.31 3.03 -5.06
N TYR A 24 -10.05 3.97 -5.66
CA TYR A 24 -10.93 3.66 -6.78
C TYR A 24 -10.15 3.18 -8.00
N ASP A 25 -9.12 3.94 -8.39
CA ASP A 25 -8.31 3.62 -9.56
C ASP A 25 -7.68 2.23 -9.40
N ARG A 26 -7.17 1.91 -8.21
CA ARG A 26 -6.56 0.61 -7.97
C ARG A 26 -7.57 -0.54 -7.92
N LEU A 27 -8.77 -0.31 -7.40
CA LEU A 27 -9.88 -1.26 -7.46
C LEU A 27 -10.21 -1.61 -8.92
N VAL A 28 -10.38 -0.59 -9.78
CA VAL A 28 -10.67 -0.79 -11.20
C VAL A 28 -9.53 -1.54 -11.89
N ASN A 29 -8.28 -1.12 -11.67
CA ASN A 29 -7.11 -1.79 -12.25
C ASN A 29 -7.02 -3.27 -11.89
N ILE A 30 -7.37 -3.66 -10.65
CA ILE A 30 -7.39 -5.09 -10.26
C ILE A 30 -8.39 -5.86 -11.12
N PHE A 31 -9.58 -5.32 -11.36
CA PHE A 31 -10.58 -5.98 -12.21
C PHE A 31 -10.15 -6.01 -13.68
N ASP A 32 -9.50 -4.96 -14.17
CA ASP A 32 -8.95 -4.94 -15.53
C ASP A 32 -7.86 -6.01 -15.69
N GLU A 33 -6.93 -6.13 -14.73
CA GLU A 33 -5.91 -7.18 -14.69
C GLU A 33 -6.55 -8.59 -14.62
N LEU A 34 -7.60 -8.78 -13.81
CA LEU A 34 -8.32 -10.06 -13.71
C LEU A 34 -8.96 -10.45 -15.05
N VAL A 35 -9.61 -9.51 -15.74
CA VAL A 35 -10.20 -9.75 -17.05
C VAL A 35 -9.10 -10.02 -18.07
N GLU A 36 -8.01 -9.26 -18.07
CA GLU A 36 -6.89 -9.45 -19.01
C GLU A 36 -6.28 -10.85 -18.92
N VAL A 37 -6.13 -11.38 -17.70
CA VAL A 37 -5.48 -12.68 -17.47
C VAL A 37 -6.46 -13.85 -17.62
N PHE A 38 -7.70 -13.71 -17.15
CA PHE A 38 -8.63 -14.84 -16.98
C PHE A 38 -9.86 -14.80 -17.91
N ALA A 39 -9.95 -13.88 -18.87
CA ALA A 39 -11.13 -13.71 -19.74
C ALA A 39 -11.64 -15.01 -20.39
N ASP A 40 -10.74 -15.90 -20.81
CA ASP A 40 -11.06 -17.13 -21.53
C ASP A 40 -10.97 -18.39 -20.64
N GLU A 41 -10.68 -18.25 -19.34
CA GLU A 41 -10.60 -19.37 -18.41
C GLU A 41 -11.96 -19.68 -17.78
N GLN A 42 -12.40 -20.94 -17.91
CA GLN A 42 -13.52 -21.44 -17.12
C GLN A 42 -13.01 -21.93 -15.77
N MET A 43 -13.52 -21.33 -14.70
CA MET A 43 -13.18 -21.71 -13.33
C MET A 43 -14.44 -21.78 -12.45
N SER A 44 -14.30 -22.44 -11.30
CA SER A 44 -15.39 -22.46 -10.32
C SER A 44 -15.53 -21.09 -9.64
N CYS A 45 -16.69 -20.83 -9.03
CA CYS A 45 -16.88 -19.63 -8.22
C CYS A 45 -15.88 -19.57 -7.04
N ASP A 46 -15.52 -20.71 -6.46
CA ASP A 46 -14.63 -20.78 -5.31
C ASP A 46 -13.19 -20.39 -5.68
N ASP A 47 -12.73 -20.80 -6.87
CA ASP A 47 -11.44 -20.42 -7.42
C ASP A 47 -11.39 -18.91 -7.71
N LEU A 48 -12.44 -18.37 -8.34
CA LEU A 48 -12.56 -16.95 -8.62
C LEU A 48 -12.50 -16.11 -7.34
N ILE A 49 -13.24 -16.51 -6.30
CA ILE A 49 -13.23 -15.82 -4.99
C ILE A 49 -11.82 -15.86 -4.39
N SER A 50 -11.14 -17.01 -4.46
CA SER A 50 -9.79 -17.16 -3.91
C SER A 50 -8.76 -16.29 -4.64
N ILE A 51 -8.88 -16.16 -5.96
CA ILE A 51 -8.04 -15.27 -6.78
C ILE A 51 -8.30 -13.81 -6.41
N ILE A 52 -9.58 -13.42 -6.31
CA ILE A 52 -9.98 -12.06 -5.95
C ILE A 52 -9.47 -11.68 -4.56
N ASP A 53 -9.63 -12.58 -3.57
CA ASP A 53 -9.14 -12.36 -2.19
C ASP A 53 -7.62 -12.16 -2.17
N SER A 54 -6.88 -13.00 -2.91
CA SER A 54 -5.43 -12.85 -3.07
C SER A 54 -5.04 -11.52 -3.72
N ALA A 55 -5.75 -11.09 -4.77
CA ALA A 55 -5.49 -9.82 -5.44
C ALA A 55 -5.72 -8.62 -4.51
N PHE A 56 -6.81 -8.62 -3.74
CA PHE A 56 -7.10 -7.57 -2.77
C PHE A 56 -6.15 -7.59 -1.56
N SER A 57 -5.66 -8.76 -1.13
CA SER A 57 -4.70 -8.86 -0.02
C SER A 57 -3.37 -8.15 -0.29
N GLN A 58 -3.02 -7.99 -1.57
CA GLN A 58 -1.79 -7.32 -2.02
C GLN A 58 -2.01 -5.84 -2.34
N LEU A 59 -3.25 -5.34 -2.19
CA LEU A 59 -3.59 -3.95 -2.43
C LEU A 59 -2.79 -3.04 -1.50
N THR A 60 -1.90 -2.24 -2.08
CA THR A 60 -1.12 -1.24 -1.35
C THR A 60 -1.46 0.13 -1.91
N LEU A 61 -1.81 1.07 -1.03
CA LEU A 61 -2.04 2.46 -1.42
C LEU A 61 -0.71 3.22 -1.36
N ALA A 62 -0.42 3.99 -2.40
CA ALA A 62 0.76 4.85 -2.43
C ALA A 62 0.44 6.15 -1.70
N PHE A 63 1.10 6.39 -0.57
CA PHE A 63 0.99 7.68 0.10
C PHE A 63 2.06 8.63 -0.44
N ILE A 64 1.65 9.65 -1.21
CA ILE A 64 2.53 10.76 -1.54
C ILE A 64 2.52 11.69 -0.33
N PRO A 65 3.68 11.96 0.30
CA PRO A 65 3.68 12.79 1.48
C PRO A 65 3.29 14.24 1.13
N PRO A 66 2.34 14.84 1.87
CA PRO A 66 1.71 16.11 1.49
C PRO A 66 2.57 17.35 1.78
N SER A 67 3.68 17.23 2.53
CA SER A 67 4.48 18.39 2.97
C SER A 67 5.98 18.26 2.67
N LEU A 68 6.61 19.41 2.42
CA LEU A 68 8.07 19.53 2.28
C LEU A 68 8.79 19.32 3.62
N ASP A 69 8.16 19.73 4.73
CA ASP A 69 8.67 19.56 6.09
C ASP A 69 7.96 18.38 6.77
N GLN A 70 8.69 17.30 6.98
CA GLN A 70 8.15 16.05 7.53
C GLN A 70 9.24 15.18 8.15
N VAL A 71 8.82 14.33 9.08
CA VAL A 71 9.64 13.25 9.62
C VAL A 71 9.37 11.97 8.82
N LEU A 72 10.42 11.41 8.22
CA LEU A 72 10.32 10.12 7.53
C LEU A 72 10.29 8.98 8.56
N VAL A 73 9.19 8.23 8.59
CA VAL A 73 9.07 6.98 9.35
C VAL A 73 9.15 5.81 8.38
N GLY A 74 10.08 4.87 8.62
CA GLY A 74 10.26 3.73 7.73
C GLY A 74 11.17 2.65 8.31
N ALA A 75 11.29 1.56 7.56
CA ALA A 75 12.12 0.42 7.90
C ALA A 75 13.62 0.71 7.68
N ILE A 76 14.49 0.01 8.42
CA ILE A 76 15.95 0.18 8.34
C ILE A 76 16.54 -0.49 7.09
N GLU A 77 15.82 -1.43 6.49
CA GLU A 77 16.23 -2.24 5.34
C GLU A 77 16.15 -1.47 4.00
N ARG A 78 15.85 -0.17 4.01
CA ARG A 78 15.83 0.63 2.78
C ARG A 78 17.22 0.69 2.17
N SER A 79 17.30 0.42 0.86
CA SER A 79 18.56 0.46 0.11
C SER A 79 19.22 1.84 0.11
N ARG A 80 18.43 2.92 0.19
CA ARG A 80 18.89 4.30 0.27
C ARG A 80 17.99 5.11 1.20
N HIS A 81 18.62 5.82 2.13
CA HIS A 81 17.99 6.89 2.87
C HIS A 81 18.34 8.23 2.21
N PRO A 82 17.45 9.25 2.28
CA PRO A 82 17.80 10.61 1.90
C PRO A 82 18.89 11.17 2.85
N ASP A 83 19.34 12.39 2.62
CA ASP A 83 20.27 13.05 3.54
C ASP A 83 19.57 13.33 4.89
N LEU A 84 19.83 12.46 5.88
CA LEU A 84 19.19 12.49 7.19
C LEU A 84 20.07 13.23 8.19
N LYS A 85 19.57 14.35 8.73
CA LYS A 85 20.28 15.13 9.76
C LYS A 85 20.30 14.43 11.13
N ALA A 86 19.27 13.64 11.43
CA ALA A 86 19.12 12.89 12.68
C ALA A 86 18.26 11.65 12.44
N VAL A 87 18.46 10.59 13.24
CA VAL A 87 17.73 9.32 13.14
C VAL A 87 17.36 8.82 14.54
N PHE A 88 16.12 8.36 14.69
CA PHE A 88 15.65 7.66 15.88
C PHE A 88 15.38 6.20 15.53
N LEU A 89 16.10 5.28 16.18
CA LEU A 89 15.87 3.85 16.04
C LEU A 89 14.95 3.37 17.16
N ILE A 90 13.77 2.88 16.77
CA ILE A 90 12.78 2.34 17.70
C ILE A 90 12.87 0.81 17.70
N GLY A 91 12.69 0.18 18.86
CA GLY A 91 12.67 -1.28 18.96
C GLY A 91 14.05 -1.95 18.87
N ALA A 92 15.13 -1.24 19.21
CA ALA A 92 16.49 -1.77 19.25
C ALA A 92 16.72 -2.73 20.44
N THR A 93 15.98 -3.84 20.46
CA THR A 93 16.00 -4.85 21.52
C THR A 93 16.71 -6.13 21.04
N GLN A 94 17.24 -6.93 21.98
CA GLN A 94 18.12 -8.09 21.74
C GLN A 94 17.55 -9.20 20.80
N LYS A 95 16.25 -9.15 20.43
CA LYS A 95 15.62 -10.11 19.51
C LYS A 95 15.00 -9.48 18.25
N GLN A 96 14.95 -8.16 18.20
CA GLN A 96 14.41 -7.41 17.07
C GLN A 96 15.53 -6.74 16.27
N PHE A 97 16.63 -6.38 16.94
CA PHE A 97 17.76 -5.72 16.30
C PHE A 97 19.10 -6.10 16.96
N PRO A 98 20.05 -6.69 16.21
CA PRO A 98 19.90 -7.17 14.84
C PRO A 98 18.88 -8.32 14.77
N ALA A 99 18.17 -8.42 13.65
CA ALA A 99 17.29 -9.55 13.40
C ALA A 99 18.13 -10.85 13.42
N PRO A 100 17.76 -11.87 14.20
CA PRO A 100 18.45 -13.16 14.16
C PRO A 100 18.37 -13.75 12.75
N VAL A 101 19.46 -14.34 12.28
CA VAL A 101 19.45 -15.07 11.01
C VAL A 101 18.49 -16.25 11.16
N ALA A 102 17.40 -16.26 10.39
CA ALA A 102 16.53 -17.42 10.29
C ALA A 102 17.26 -18.51 9.51
N PHE A 103 17.42 -19.69 10.12
CA PHE A 103 17.81 -20.89 9.41
C PHE A 103 16.53 -21.63 9.01
N ASP A 104 16.13 -21.49 7.76
CA ASP A 104 15.15 -22.40 7.16
C ASP A 104 15.91 -23.69 6.80
N GLY A 105 15.50 -24.81 7.43
CA GLY A 105 16.04 -26.14 7.20
C GLY A 105 15.43 -26.85 6.01
#